data_AF-A0A3M1IVZ7-F1
#
_entry.id   AF-A0A3M1IVZ7-F1
#
_cell.length_a   1.000
_cell.length_b   1.000
_cell.length_c   1.000
_cell.angle_alpha   90.00
_cell.angle_beta   90.00
_cell.angle_gamma   90.00
#
_symmetry.space_group_name_H-M   'P 1'
#
loop_
_entity.id
_entity.type
_entity.pdbx_description
1 polymer ?
#
loop_
_entity_poly.entity_id
_entity_poly.type
_entity_poly.pdbx_seq_one_letter_code
_entity_poly.pdbx_strand_id
1 'polypeptide(L)'
;MGFKPYAADPAAIEALNKQFTTYDIWQFTAEDLSALYTLSTARDAVYFELGIPGQHQPTPFQLYPHDLRADDYRSLRYRNGQTVVVPSGPVTNFQGYRDGKTARRVHFTIDPAFLLASWMEEGQKRVVEPLWRIYPAAPRDLYVAYYTKDVRPIEDACGTHHLPASKLGEKYAPTPPPLKMDGACLTVDIALASDWLMFQEFGSAAAVESFMLGVLADVQTNYDDEFADELIYEVLTTFISDCSSCDPWTSSTSAGALLDSFVAWGNSGGFGTTAYDVASLWTDRNFAGSTIGVAYLGSVCFSLRYNVLQNFTTNSESLRVLWSHELGHNFDATHDPSGSPTIMAPTVNTSNQWSNQSVSQINSFVGFIDCLAPCAGTAPPVA
;
A
#
# COMPACT_ATOMS: atom_id res chain seq x y z
N MET A 1 1.11 29.49 2.61
CA MET A 1 0.74 29.02 1.26
C MET A 1 -0.61 29.64 0.89
N GLY A 2 -0.75 30.26 -0.28
CA GLY A 2 -1.94 31.03 -0.66
C GLY A 2 -2.48 30.63 -2.04
N PHE A 3 -3.78 30.41 -2.13
CA PHE A 3 -4.46 29.82 -3.28
C PHE A 3 -4.55 30.77 -4.50
N LYS A 4 -4.26 30.25 -5.69
CA LYS A 4 -4.75 30.80 -6.97
C LYS A 4 -5.86 29.88 -7.49
N PRO A 5 -7.05 30.39 -7.86
CA PRO A 5 -8.09 29.56 -8.44
C PRO A 5 -7.63 29.05 -9.81
N TYR A 6 -7.51 27.72 -9.95
CA TYR A 6 -7.35 27.05 -11.23
C TYR A 6 -8.71 27.04 -11.94
N ALA A 7 -8.81 27.68 -13.11
CA ALA A 7 -9.95 27.50 -14.00
C ALA A 7 -9.84 26.10 -14.58
N ALA A 8 -10.43 25.12 -13.91
CA ALA A 8 -10.20 23.72 -14.20
C ALA A 8 -10.59 23.39 -15.64
N ASP A 9 -9.65 22.73 -16.34
CA ASP A 9 -9.90 22.13 -17.65
C ASP A 9 -11.22 21.33 -17.58
N PRO A 10 -12.20 21.60 -18.46
CA PRO A 10 -13.45 20.87 -18.49
C PRO A 10 -13.27 19.34 -18.53
N ALA A 11 -12.22 18.84 -19.19
CA ALA A 11 -11.91 17.43 -19.23
C ALA A 11 -11.43 16.89 -17.88
N ALA A 12 -10.66 17.68 -17.13
CA ALA A 12 -10.26 17.33 -15.76
C ALA A 12 -11.48 17.29 -14.83
N ILE A 13 -12.41 18.24 -14.95
CA ILE A 13 -13.67 18.26 -14.19
C ILE A 13 -14.55 17.05 -14.54
N GLU A 14 -14.63 16.67 -15.82
CA GLU A 14 -15.35 15.46 -16.23
C GLU A 14 -14.73 14.19 -15.61
N ALA A 15 -13.39 14.07 -15.64
CA ALA A 15 -12.68 12.95 -15.04
C ALA A 15 -12.92 12.87 -13.52
N LEU A 16 -12.85 14.01 -12.82
CA LEU A 16 -13.13 14.10 -11.39
C LEU A 16 -14.58 13.75 -11.05
N ASN A 17 -15.55 14.24 -11.83
CA ASN A 17 -16.97 13.95 -11.59
C ASN A 17 -17.33 12.47 -11.81
N LYS A 18 -16.52 11.71 -12.57
CA LYS A 18 -16.66 10.25 -12.70
C LYS A 18 -16.21 9.51 -11.44
N GLN A 19 -15.25 10.07 -10.68
CA GLN A 19 -14.70 9.43 -9.49
C GLN A 19 -15.29 9.95 -8.18
N PHE A 20 -15.78 11.19 -8.14
CA PHE A 20 -16.19 11.84 -6.89
C PHE A 20 -17.56 12.52 -7.00
N THR A 21 -18.28 12.58 -5.89
CA THR A 21 -19.50 13.40 -5.72
C THR A 21 -19.16 14.82 -5.27
N THR A 22 -18.09 14.99 -4.50
CA THR A 22 -17.61 16.28 -3.98
C THR A 22 -16.09 16.23 -3.83
N TYR A 23 -15.41 17.32 -4.21
CA TYR A 23 -13.96 17.46 -4.15
C TYR A 23 -13.54 18.93 -4.20
N ASP A 24 -12.33 19.20 -3.78
CA ASP A 24 -11.61 20.45 -3.96
C ASP A 24 -10.38 20.23 -4.86
N ILE A 25 -9.95 21.26 -5.58
CA ILE A 25 -8.66 21.27 -6.29
C ILE A 25 -7.72 22.22 -5.58
N TRP A 26 -6.58 21.70 -5.14
CA TRP A 26 -5.55 22.44 -4.43
C TRP A 26 -4.31 22.58 -5.30
N GLN A 27 -3.56 23.66 -5.09
CA GLN A 27 -2.27 23.88 -5.75
C GLN A 27 -1.16 23.85 -4.70
N PHE A 28 -0.21 22.93 -4.85
CA PHE A 28 1.03 22.86 -4.09
C PHE A 28 2.19 23.04 -5.05
N THR A 29 2.85 24.18 -4.99
CA THR A 29 3.93 24.49 -5.91
C THR A 29 5.12 23.54 -5.70
N ALA A 30 5.98 23.41 -6.72
CA ALA A 30 7.23 22.66 -6.57
C ALA A 30 8.11 23.22 -5.44
N GLU A 31 8.03 24.53 -5.16
CA GLU A 31 8.73 25.16 -4.03
C GLU A 31 8.15 24.70 -2.68
N ASP A 32 6.82 24.60 -2.57
CA ASP A 32 6.14 24.11 -1.36
C ASP A 32 6.52 22.63 -1.07
N LEU A 33 6.48 21.78 -2.11
CA LEU A 33 6.84 20.36 -2.00
C LEU A 33 8.33 20.18 -1.69
N SER A 34 9.20 20.93 -2.36
CA SER A 34 10.64 20.89 -2.11
C SER A 34 10.99 21.37 -0.70
N ALA A 35 10.33 22.43 -0.21
CA ALA A 35 10.49 22.89 1.16
C ALA A 35 10.02 21.85 2.17
N LEU A 36 8.86 21.24 1.94
CA LEU A 36 8.32 20.18 2.80
C LEU A 36 9.23 18.94 2.82
N TYR A 37 9.73 18.52 1.65
CA TYR A 37 10.69 17.41 1.53
C TYR A 37 12.04 17.71 2.19
N THR A 38 12.55 18.94 2.05
CA THR A 38 13.79 19.37 2.72
C THR A 38 13.61 19.38 4.24
N LEU A 39 12.45 19.83 4.73
CA LEU A 39 12.11 19.79 6.14
C LEU A 39 11.99 18.34 6.65
N SER A 40 11.40 17.46 5.84
CA SER A 40 11.15 16.07 6.20
C SER A 40 12.41 15.20 6.24
N THR A 41 13.43 15.57 5.46
CA THR A 41 14.74 14.91 5.44
C THR A 41 15.73 15.44 6.48
N ALA A 42 15.42 16.55 7.16
CA ALA A 42 16.36 17.26 8.04
C ALA A 42 16.09 17.09 9.56
N ARG A 43 14.97 16.53 9.99
CA ARG A 43 14.54 16.52 11.42
C ARG A 43 13.82 15.24 11.84
N ASP A 44 13.86 14.93 13.14
CA ASP A 44 13.11 13.83 13.79
C ASP A 44 11.59 14.06 13.81
N ALA A 45 11.14 15.32 13.68
CA ALA A 45 9.74 15.70 13.56
C ALA A 45 9.58 16.92 12.65
N VAL A 46 8.57 16.89 11.79
CA VAL A 46 8.23 17.92 10.80
C VAL A 46 7.00 18.68 11.27
N TYR A 47 7.07 20.01 11.27
CA TYR A 47 5.95 20.86 11.62
C TYR A 47 5.69 21.82 10.47
N PHE A 48 4.43 21.89 10.03
CA PHE A 48 3.99 22.84 9.03
C PHE A 48 2.50 23.12 9.20
N GLU A 49 2.04 24.20 8.59
CA GLU A 49 0.63 24.55 8.56
C GLU A 49 0.12 24.56 7.11
N LEU A 50 -1.02 23.91 6.90
CA LEU A 50 -1.68 23.86 5.61
C LEU A 50 -2.86 24.84 5.57
N GLY A 51 -2.85 25.81 4.67
CA GLY A 51 -4.06 26.57 4.37
C GLY A 51 -5.04 25.66 3.66
N ILE A 52 -6.22 25.42 4.22
CA ILE A 52 -7.29 24.62 3.58
C ILE A 52 -8.34 25.60 3.02
N PRO A 53 -8.78 25.49 1.75
CA PRO A 53 -9.80 26.38 1.20
C PRO A 53 -11.08 26.34 2.06
N GLY A 54 -11.62 27.51 2.36
CA GLY A 54 -12.82 27.64 3.19
C GLY A 54 -12.57 27.64 4.70
N GLN A 55 -11.34 27.36 5.17
CA GLN A 55 -10.97 27.52 6.58
C GLN A 55 -10.32 28.90 6.82
N HIS A 56 -10.68 29.53 7.95
CA HIS A 56 -10.15 30.85 8.33
C HIS A 56 -8.71 30.80 8.88
N GLN A 57 -8.29 29.66 9.43
CA GLN A 57 -6.98 29.45 10.01
C GLN A 57 -6.27 28.30 9.30
N PRO A 58 -4.95 28.39 9.07
CA PRO A 58 -4.15 27.26 8.65
C PRO A 58 -4.30 26.07 9.63
N THR A 59 -4.32 24.86 9.09
CA THR A 59 -4.36 23.62 9.88
C THR A 59 -2.93 23.17 10.20
N PRO A 60 -2.54 23.09 11.48
CA PRO A 60 -1.21 22.61 11.88
C PRO A 60 -1.09 21.08 11.80
N PHE A 61 0.04 20.64 11.26
CA PHE A 61 0.46 19.25 11.20
C PHE A 61 1.81 19.07 11.89
N GLN A 62 1.89 18.00 12.67
CA GLN A 62 3.11 17.51 13.30
C GLN A 62 3.31 16.07 12.87
N LEU A 63 4.34 15.83 12.08
CA LEU A 63 4.66 14.53 11.50
C LEU A 63 5.98 13.99 12.03
N TYR A 64 6.08 12.67 12.10
CA TYR A 64 7.26 11.90 12.47
C TYR A 64 7.57 10.91 11.35
N PRO A 65 8.86 10.67 11.04
CA PRO A 65 9.24 9.63 10.10
C PRO A 65 8.59 8.29 10.49
N HIS A 66 8.00 7.63 9.50
CA HIS A 66 7.45 6.28 9.63
C HIS A 66 8.08 5.43 8.54
N ASP A 67 9.33 4.99 8.80
CA ASP A 67 10.01 4.10 7.88
C ASP A 67 9.51 2.67 8.11
N LEU A 68 8.89 2.10 7.08
CA LEU A 68 8.43 0.71 7.08
C LEU A 68 9.56 -0.26 6.74
N ARG A 69 10.72 0.24 6.33
CA ARG A 69 11.86 -0.58 5.93
C ARG A 69 12.63 -1.06 7.16
N ALA A 70 12.99 -2.33 7.19
CA ALA A 70 13.85 -2.89 8.22
C ALA A 70 15.24 -2.23 8.25
N ASP A 71 15.93 -2.36 9.39
CA ASP A 71 17.31 -1.90 9.57
C ASP A 71 18.29 -2.46 8.53
N ASP A 72 18.08 -3.70 8.06
CA ASP A 72 18.91 -4.38 7.06
C ASP A 72 18.30 -4.40 5.65
N TYR A 73 17.34 -3.51 5.40
CA TYR A 73 16.62 -3.35 4.14
C TYR A 73 17.55 -3.24 2.91
N ARG A 74 17.11 -3.86 1.80
CA ARG A 74 17.83 -3.84 0.51
C ARG A 74 16.96 -3.35 -0.64
N SER A 75 17.35 -2.26 -1.29
CA SER A 75 16.79 -1.83 -2.58
C SER A 75 17.53 -2.50 -3.74
N LEU A 76 16.80 -3.18 -4.61
CA LEU A 76 17.33 -4.02 -5.68
C LEU A 76 16.93 -3.49 -7.06
N ARG A 77 17.84 -3.58 -8.03
CA ARG A 77 17.60 -3.24 -9.43
C ARG A 77 18.19 -4.30 -10.36
N TYR A 78 17.66 -4.42 -11.56
CA TYR A 78 18.26 -5.26 -12.59
C TYR A 78 19.31 -4.47 -13.38
N ARG A 79 20.54 -5.00 -13.47
CA ARG A 79 21.65 -4.41 -14.22
C ARG A 79 22.46 -5.53 -14.87
N ASN A 80 22.74 -5.40 -16.17
CA ASN A 80 23.66 -6.28 -16.92
C ASN A 80 23.41 -7.79 -16.71
N GLY A 81 22.15 -8.23 -16.65
CA GLY A 81 21.84 -9.65 -16.49
C GLY A 81 21.71 -10.13 -15.04
N GLN A 82 21.86 -9.26 -14.06
CA GLN A 82 21.86 -9.62 -12.63
C GLN A 82 21.07 -8.62 -11.78
N THR A 83 20.52 -9.09 -10.67
CA THR A 83 19.96 -8.24 -9.62
C THR A 83 21.10 -7.69 -8.77
N VAL A 84 21.17 -6.37 -8.61
CA VAL A 84 22.19 -5.69 -7.81
C VAL A 84 21.54 -4.86 -6.71
N VAL A 85 22.23 -4.74 -5.57
CA VAL A 85 21.84 -3.84 -4.48
C VAL A 85 22.23 -2.41 -4.85
N VAL A 86 21.31 -1.47 -4.68
CA VAL A 86 21.54 -0.04 -4.84
C VAL A 86 21.31 0.68 -3.51
N PRO A 87 21.90 1.88 -3.31
CA PRO A 87 21.65 2.67 -2.11
C PRO A 87 20.16 2.96 -1.91
N SER A 88 19.69 2.82 -0.68
CA SER A 88 18.32 3.17 -0.29
C SER A 88 18.10 4.68 -0.32
N GLY A 89 16.88 5.10 -0.67
CA GLY A 89 16.47 6.50 -0.59
C GLY A 89 16.17 6.96 0.84
N PRO A 90 15.99 8.27 1.06
CA PRO A 90 15.54 8.79 2.34
C PRO A 90 14.12 8.32 2.68
N VAL A 91 13.71 8.52 3.93
CA VAL A 91 12.33 8.25 4.38
C VAL A 91 11.38 9.23 3.71
N THR A 92 10.33 8.72 3.07
CA THR A 92 9.28 9.53 2.43
C THR A 92 7.92 9.37 3.07
N ASN A 93 7.74 8.43 4.01
CA ASN A 93 6.48 8.23 4.72
C ASN A 93 6.54 8.77 6.14
N PHE A 94 5.45 9.41 6.54
CA PHE A 94 5.36 10.12 7.79
C PHE A 94 3.99 9.92 8.41
N GLN A 95 3.96 9.70 9.71
CA GLN A 95 2.74 9.63 10.50
C GLN A 95 2.70 10.74 11.53
N GLY A 96 1.51 11.14 11.96
CA GLY A 96 1.45 12.07 13.07
C GLY A 96 0.06 12.60 13.38
N TYR A 97 0.04 13.85 13.83
CA TYR A 97 -1.10 14.47 14.45
C TYR A 97 -1.50 15.75 13.73
N ARG A 98 -2.81 15.94 13.65
CA ARG A 98 -3.44 17.21 13.33
C ARG A 98 -3.86 17.89 14.63
N ASP A 99 -3.57 19.18 14.78
CA ASP A 99 -3.93 20.00 15.95
C ASP A 99 -3.38 19.47 17.30
N GLY A 100 -2.30 18.70 17.30
CA GLY A 100 -1.68 18.16 18.52
C GLY A 100 -2.55 17.15 19.31
N LYS A 101 -3.60 16.59 18.70
CA LYS A 101 -4.47 15.58 19.33
C LYS A 101 -3.82 14.19 19.31
N THR A 102 -4.01 13.40 20.36
CA THR A 102 -3.15 12.28 20.79
C THR A 102 -3.32 10.92 20.07
N ALA A 103 -3.81 10.86 18.83
CA ALA A 103 -3.83 9.61 18.05
C ALA A 103 -3.25 9.85 16.66
N ARG A 104 -2.31 9.00 16.22
CA ARG A 104 -1.69 9.07 14.88
C ARG A 104 -2.78 8.86 13.84
N ARG A 105 -3.33 9.97 13.32
CA ARG A 105 -4.52 9.97 12.44
C ARG A 105 -4.22 10.64 11.12
N VAL A 106 -2.93 10.80 10.83
CA VAL A 106 -2.42 11.52 9.68
C VAL A 106 -1.33 10.65 9.07
N HIS A 107 -1.42 10.42 7.78
CA HIS A 107 -0.40 9.73 7.00
C HIS A 107 -0.03 10.58 5.78
N PHE A 108 1.27 10.77 5.56
CA PHE A 108 1.82 11.60 4.49
C PHE A 108 2.94 10.84 3.79
N THR A 109 2.85 10.71 2.48
CA THR A 109 3.98 10.35 1.61
C THR A 109 4.46 11.61 0.93
N ILE A 110 5.64 12.09 1.33
CA ILE A 110 6.26 13.33 0.84
C ILE A 110 7.43 12.96 -0.05
N ASP A 111 7.23 13.05 -1.36
CA ASP A 111 8.24 12.81 -2.39
C ASP A 111 8.45 14.08 -3.23
N PRO A 112 9.65 14.36 -3.78
CA PRO A 112 9.84 15.50 -4.67
C PRO A 112 8.93 15.49 -5.91
N ALA A 113 8.46 14.31 -6.35
CA ALA A 113 7.57 14.17 -7.50
C ALA A 113 6.09 14.32 -7.14
N PHE A 114 5.69 14.01 -5.89
CA PHE A 114 4.29 14.04 -5.48
C PHE A 114 4.11 14.07 -3.95
N LEU A 115 2.92 14.51 -3.53
CA LEU A 115 2.41 14.35 -2.18
C LEU A 115 1.20 13.41 -2.18
N LEU A 116 1.20 12.42 -1.29
CA LEU A 116 -0.03 11.74 -0.85
C LEU A 116 -0.26 12.10 0.60
N ALA A 117 -1.49 12.41 0.97
CA ALA A 117 -1.83 12.68 2.35
C ALA A 117 -3.22 12.17 2.68
N SER A 118 -3.40 11.63 3.87
CA SER A 118 -4.71 11.31 4.41
C SER A 118 -4.79 11.65 5.89
N TRP A 119 -5.97 12.07 6.36
CA TRP A 119 -6.21 12.29 7.77
C TRP A 119 -7.68 12.21 8.17
N MET A 120 -7.95 11.99 9.45
CA MET A 120 -9.31 12.07 9.99
C MET A 120 -9.73 13.51 10.30
N GLU A 121 -10.89 13.92 9.81
CA GLU A 121 -11.56 15.20 10.05
C GLU A 121 -13.03 14.93 10.38
N GLU A 122 -13.48 15.27 11.59
CA GLU A 122 -14.87 15.06 12.04
C GLU A 122 -15.39 13.61 11.86
N GLY A 123 -14.51 12.62 12.04
CA GLY A 123 -14.86 11.20 11.87
C GLY A 123 -14.92 10.74 10.41
N GLN A 124 -14.53 11.58 9.46
CA GLN A 124 -14.39 11.25 8.04
C GLN A 124 -12.92 11.28 7.63
N LYS A 125 -12.47 10.32 6.82
CA LYS A 125 -11.12 10.35 6.27
C LYS A 125 -11.10 11.29 5.06
N ARG A 126 -10.20 12.27 5.10
CA ARG A 126 -9.89 13.18 4.00
C ARG A 126 -8.61 12.73 3.33
N VAL A 127 -8.58 12.78 2.01
CA VAL A 127 -7.47 12.33 1.18
C VAL A 127 -7.05 13.47 0.26
N VAL A 128 -5.75 13.57 -0.01
CA VAL A 128 -5.13 14.48 -0.96
C VAL A 128 -4.17 13.68 -1.83
N GLU A 129 -4.37 13.75 -3.14
CA GLU A 129 -3.52 13.05 -4.11
C GLU A 129 -3.36 13.87 -5.40
N PRO A 130 -2.29 13.63 -6.18
CA PRO A 130 -2.01 14.45 -7.35
C PRO A 130 -3.09 14.30 -8.41
N LEU A 131 -3.57 15.43 -8.94
CA LEU A 131 -4.61 15.46 -9.97
C LEU A 131 -4.17 14.76 -11.26
N TRP A 132 -2.87 14.78 -11.57
CA TRP A 132 -2.34 14.15 -12.77
C TRP A 132 -2.54 12.64 -12.80
N ARG A 133 -2.73 11.98 -11.65
CA ARG A 133 -3.08 10.56 -11.63
C ARG A 133 -4.45 10.34 -12.28
N ILE A 134 -5.44 11.19 -11.95
CA ILE A 134 -6.81 11.13 -12.49
C ILE A 134 -6.89 11.67 -13.92
N TYR A 135 -6.16 12.74 -14.20
CA TYR A 135 -6.12 13.40 -15.50
C TYR A 135 -4.65 13.63 -15.91
N PRO A 136 -4.01 12.73 -16.68
CA PRO A 136 -2.57 12.78 -16.98
C PRO A 136 -2.03 14.08 -17.56
N ALA A 137 -2.88 14.90 -18.19
CA ALA A 137 -2.51 16.21 -18.71
C ALA A 137 -2.55 17.34 -17.67
N ALA A 138 -2.98 17.07 -16.43
CA ALA A 138 -2.99 18.06 -15.36
C ALA A 138 -1.55 18.50 -14.99
N PRO A 139 -1.36 19.78 -14.65
CA PRO A 139 -0.12 20.25 -14.03
C PRO A 139 0.26 19.44 -12.77
N ARG A 140 1.57 19.24 -12.57
CA ARG A 140 2.13 18.44 -11.46
C ARG A 140 1.96 19.08 -10.08
N ASP A 141 1.65 20.37 -10.04
CA ASP A 141 1.39 21.14 -8.82
C ASP A 141 -0.09 21.14 -8.41
N LEU A 142 -0.97 20.45 -9.14
CA LEU A 142 -2.39 20.32 -8.79
C LEU A 142 -2.69 19.01 -8.10
N TYR A 143 -3.54 19.12 -7.09
CA TYR A 143 -3.96 18.03 -6.21
C TYR A 143 -5.48 18.06 -6.09
N VAL A 144 -6.08 16.88 -6.01
CA VAL A 144 -7.48 16.75 -5.62
C VAL A 144 -7.53 16.45 -4.13
N ALA A 145 -8.47 17.07 -3.42
CA ALA A 145 -8.77 16.76 -2.04
C ALA A 145 -10.25 16.36 -1.89
N TYR A 146 -10.53 15.24 -1.25
CA TYR A 146 -11.89 14.71 -1.11
C TYR A 146 -12.04 13.90 0.18
N TYR A 147 -13.29 13.62 0.58
CA TYR A 147 -13.56 12.66 1.65
C TYR A 147 -13.83 11.27 1.06
N THR A 148 -13.45 10.22 1.78
CA THR A 148 -13.63 8.84 1.31
C THR A 148 -15.10 8.47 1.07
N LYS A 149 -16.03 9.07 1.82
CA LYS A 149 -17.49 8.95 1.60
C LYS A 149 -17.99 9.56 0.28
N ASP A 150 -17.20 10.44 -0.34
CA ASP A 150 -17.54 11.14 -1.58
C ASP A 150 -16.93 10.43 -2.81
N VAL A 151 -16.25 9.29 -2.61
CA VAL A 151 -15.75 8.43 -3.68
C VAL A 151 -16.92 7.64 -4.28
N ARG A 152 -17.03 7.67 -5.61
CA ARG A 152 -18.01 6.89 -6.35
C ARG A 152 -17.54 5.43 -6.46
N PRO A 153 -18.44 4.45 -6.36
CA PRO A 153 -18.10 3.06 -6.59
C PRO A 153 -17.45 2.87 -7.97
N ILE A 154 -16.39 2.06 -8.02
CA ILE A 154 -15.78 1.65 -9.28
C ILE A 154 -16.58 0.44 -9.79
N GLU A 155 -17.38 0.67 -10.84
CA GLU A 155 -18.12 -0.40 -11.51
C GLU A 155 -17.11 -1.36 -12.19
N ASP A 156 -17.42 -2.67 -12.18
CA ASP A 156 -16.72 -3.73 -12.92
C ASP A 156 -15.26 -4.05 -12.53
N ALA A 157 -14.74 -3.54 -11.41
CA ALA A 157 -13.48 -4.00 -10.82
C ALA A 157 -13.74 -5.15 -9.82
N CYS A 158 -13.64 -6.39 -10.29
CA CYS A 158 -13.90 -7.60 -9.51
C CYS A 158 -13.08 -8.78 -10.07
N GLY A 159 -12.06 -9.22 -9.34
CA GLY A 159 -11.38 -10.50 -9.59
C GLY A 159 -12.15 -11.63 -8.91
N THR A 160 -13.00 -12.35 -9.64
CA THR A 160 -13.66 -13.56 -9.11
C THR A 160 -12.73 -14.78 -9.05
N HIS A 161 -11.46 -14.62 -9.41
CA HIS A 161 -10.52 -15.72 -9.57
C HIS A 161 -9.50 -15.76 -8.42
N HIS A 162 -9.93 -16.22 -7.25
CA HIS A 162 -8.95 -16.82 -6.34
C HIS A 162 -8.46 -18.11 -7.01
N LEU A 163 -7.14 -18.25 -7.16
CA LEU A 163 -6.57 -19.51 -7.59
C LEU A 163 -6.59 -20.42 -6.36
N PRO A 164 -7.40 -21.49 -6.33
CA PRO A 164 -7.42 -22.38 -5.18
C PRO A 164 -6.01 -22.91 -4.96
N ALA A 165 -5.59 -23.00 -3.71
CA ALA A 165 -4.34 -23.63 -3.29
C ALA A 165 -4.34 -25.16 -3.51
N SER A 166 -5.02 -25.67 -4.55
CA SER A 166 -4.97 -27.07 -4.98
C SER A 166 -3.57 -27.50 -5.47
N LYS A 167 -2.61 -26.57 -5.48
CA LYS A 167 -1.17 -26.80 -5.63
C LYS A 167 -0.37 -26.78 -4.30
N LEU A 168 -1.00 -26.85 -3.13
CA LEU A 168 -0.31 -27.29 -1.89
C LEU A 168 -0.05 -28.80 -1.97
N GLY A 169 0.70 -29.21 -3.00
CA GLY A 169 1.36 -30.49 -3.05
C GLY A 169 2.52 -30.47 -2.07
N GLU A 170 2.32 -31.18 -0.96
CA GLU A 170 3.35 -31.70 -0.05
C GLU A 170 3.98 -30.76 1.02
N LYS A 171 3.75 -31.18 2.27
CA LYS A 171 4.63 -31.10 3.46
C LYS A 171 4.67 -29.79 4.24
N TYR A 172 3.56 -29.46 4.89
CA TYR A 172 3.66 -29.02 6.29
C TYR A 172 2.90 -30.02 7.14
N ALA A 173 3.63 -30.79 7.96
CA ALA A 173 3.02 -31.54 9.05
C ALA A 173 3.02 -30.56 10.23
N PRO A 174 1.86 -29.99 10.62
CA PRO A 174 1.84 -29.08 11.75
C PRO A 174 2.32 -29.82 12.98
N THR A 175 3.42 -29.35 13.57
CA THR A 175 3.59 -29.48 15.01
C THR A 175 2.37 -28.83 15.66
N PRO A 176 1.74 -29.44 16.69
CA PRO A 176 0.66 -28.78 17.41
C PRO A 176 1.15 -27.38 17.79
N PRO A 177 0.43 -26.32 17.41
CA PRO A 177 0.86 -24.99 17.79
C PRO A 177 0.96 -24.99 19.32
N PRO A 178 2.07 -24.51 19.90
CA PRO A 178 2.08 -24.20 21.32
C PRO A 178 0.90 -23.26 21.58
N LEU A 179 0.29 -23.34 22.76
CA LEU A 179 -0.77 -22.41 23.16
C LEU A 179 -0.21 -20.97 23.06
N LYS A 180 -0.46 -20.30 21.93
CA LYS A 180 -0.16 -18.89 21.74
C LYS A 180 -1.20 -18.12 22.55
N MET A 181 -0.74 -17.13 23.29
CA MET A 181 -1.63 -16.18 23.96
C MET A 181 -1.99 -15.11 22.96
N ASP A 182 -3.29 -14.82 22.83
CA ASP A 182 -3.80 -13.67 22.07
C ASP A 182 -3.18 -12.37 22.60
N GLY A 183 -3.05 -11.38 21.74
CA GLY A 183 -2.50 -10.06 22.04
C GLY A 183 -0.98 -9.97 21.86
N ALA A 184 -0.38 -10.85 21.05
CA ALA A 184 0.98 -10.67 20.60
C ALA A 184 1.05 -9.55 19.54
N CYS A 185 2.25 -8.98 19.37
CA CYS A 185 2.58 -8.18 18.21
C CYS A 185 3.54 -9.00 17.36
N LEU A 186 3.17 -9.27 16.11
CA LEU A 186 3.89 -10.09 15.15
C LEU A 186 4.33 -9.25 13.95
N THR A 187 5.61 -9.27 13.64
CA THR A 187 6.16 -8.71 12.41
C THR A 187 5.88 -9.64 11.24
N VAL A 188 5.41 -9.07 10.14
CA VAL A 188 5.23 -9.72 8.84
C VAL A 188 6.28 -9.15 7.89
N ASP A 189 7.31 -9.95 7.63
CA ASP A 189 8.40 -9.57 6.75
C ASP A 189 7.93 -9.59 5.29
N ILE A 190 7.83 -8.42 4.66
CA ILE A 190 7.31 -8.29 3.29
C ILE A 190 8.39 -7.86 2.29
N ALA A 191 8.41 -8.52 1.13
CA ALA A 191 9.20 -8.11 -0.02
C ALA A 191 8.32 -7.45 -1.09
N LEU A 192 8.77 -6.34 -1.67
CA LEU A 192 8.01 -5.58 -2.66
C LEU A 192 8.68 -5.65 -4.03
N ALA A 193 7.90 -5.79 -5.08
CA ALA A 193 8.39 -5.70 -6.45
C ALA A 193 7.54 -4.72 -7.27
N SER A 194 8.13 -4.10 -8.28
CA SER A 194 7.40 -3.33 -9.28
C SER A 194 7.92 -3.58 -10.70
N ASP A 195 7.02 -3.47 -11.66
CA ASP A 195 7.36 -3.56 -13.08
C ASP A 195 7.78 -2.23 -13.71
N TRP A 196 8.26 -2.31 -14.95
CA TRP A 196 8.67 -1.16 -15.73
C TRP A 196 7.54 -0.14 -15.93
N LEU A 197 6.28 -0.59 -16.02
CA LEU A 197 5.14 0.32 -16.23
C LEU A 197 4.91 1.21 -15.00
N MET A 198 5.10 0.68 -13.79
CA MET A 198 5.12 1.51 -12.58
C MET A 198 6.22 2.58 -12.65
N PHE A 199 7.43 2.24 -13.12
CA PHE A 199 8.49 3.23 -13.32
C PHE A 199 8.09 4.31 -14.33
N GLN A 200 7.40 3.95 -15.42
CA GLN A 200 6.93 4.93 -16.40
C GLN A 200 5.88 5.87 -15.82
N GLU A 201 4.97 5.36 -15.01
CA GLU A 201 3.89 6.15 -14.39
C GLU A 201 4.44 7.18 -13.39
N PHE A 202 5.34 6.75 -12.50
CA PHE A 202 5.88 7.61 -11.44
C PHE A 202 7.17 8.36 -11.84
N GLY A 203 7.78 8.01 -12.98
CA GLY A 203 8.92 8.69 -13.58
C GLY A 203 10.28 8.43 -12.93
N SER A 204 10.33 7.80 -11.76
CA SER A 204 11.60 7.38 -11.13
C SER A 204 11.40 6.19 -10.19
N ALA A 205 12.47 5.43 -9.96
CA ALA A 205 12.43 4.30 -9.03
C ALA A 205 12.24 4.75 -7.57
N ALA A 206 12.68 5.95 -7.21
CA ALA A 206 12.44 6.53 -5.88
C ALA A 206 10.94 6.82 -5.69
N ALA A 207 10.29 7.44 -6.67
CA ALA A 207 8.86 7.73 -6.64
C ALA A 207 8.01 6.45 -6.58
N VAL A 208 8.40 5.39 -7.28
CA VAL A 208 7.75 4.07 -7.18
C VAL A 208 7.91 3.47 -5.78
N GLU A 209 9.11 3.51 -5.20
CA GLU A 209 9.35 3.03 -3.83
C GLU A 209 8.50 3.82 -2.82
N SER A 210 8.51 5.16 -2.89
CA SER A 210 7.68 6.04 -2.07
C SER A 210 6.20 5.70 -2.18
N PHE A 211 5.69 5.45 -3.39
CA PHE A 211 4.30 5.04 -3.59
C PHE A 211 3.99 3.70 -2.92
N MET A 212 4.79 2.65 -3.18
CA MET A 212 4.54 1.33 -2.59
C MET A 212 4.58 1.38 -1.06
N LEU A 213 5.56 2.07 -0.47
CA LEU A 213 5.64 2.23 0.98
C LEU A 213 4.47 3.07 1.53
N GLY A 214 4.01 4.08 0.79
CA GLY A 214 2.85 4.87 1.17
C GLY A 214 1.56 4.05 1.22
N VAL A 215 1.27 3.27 0.18
CA VAL A 215 0.08 2.40 0.20
C VAL A 215 0.21 1.33 1.29
N LEU A 216 1.41 0.80 1.55
CA LEU A 216 1.62 -0.16 2.63
C LEU A 216 1.38 0.45 4.02
N ALA A 217 1.78 1.71 4.22
CA ALA A 217 1.50 2.41 5.48
C ALA A 217 0.00 2.64 5.68
N ASP A 218 -0.77 2.83 4.61
CA ASP A 218 -2.23 2.84 4.69
C ASP A 218 -2.79 1.44 4.98
N VAL A 219 -2.23 0.38 4.37
CA VAL A 219 -2.60 -1.04 4.62
C VAL A 219 -2.36 -1.42 6.07
N GLN A 220 -1.28 -0.94 6.69
CA GLN A 220 -0.95 -1.20 8.09
C GLN A 220 -2.11 -0.85 9.03
N THR A 221 -2.93 0.16 8.69
CA THR A 221 -4.13 0.54 9.46
C THR A 221 -5.32 -0.42 9.30
N ASN A 222 -5.13 -1.55 8.63
CA ASN A 222 -6.10 -2.63 8.49
C ASN A 222 -5.59 -3.95 9.07
N TYR A 223 -4.45 -3.91 9.76
CA TYR A 223 -3.79 -5.08 10.32
C TYR A 223 -3.23 -4.81 11.73
N ASP A 224 -3.49 -3.63 12.29
CA ASP A 224 -2.91 -3.16 13.56
C ASP A 224 -3.75 -3.51 14.79
N ASP A 225 -5.08 -3.56 14.69
CA ASP A 225 -5.94 -3.88 15.86
C ASP A 225 -7.16 -4.78 15.58
N GLU A 226 -7.32 -5.28 14.36
CA GLU A 226 -8.51 -6.03 13.96
C GLU A 226 -8.48 -7.54 14.26
N PHE A 227 -7.30 -8.07 14.58
CA PHE A 227 -7.05 -9.49 14.77
C PHE A 227 -6.71 -9.83 16.23
N ALA A 228 -6.60 -11.12 16.54
CA ALA A 228 -6.22 -11.57 17.89
C ALA A 228 -4.80 -11.12 18.25
N ASP A 229 -3.93 -11.03 17.25
CA ASP A 229 -2.56 -10.51 17.34
C ASP A 229 -2.43 -9.30 16.39
N GLU A 230 -1.66 -8.30 16.80
CA GLU A 230 -1.29 -7.16 15.96
C GLU A 230 -0.29 -7.63 14.89
N LEU A 231 -0.55 -7.33 13.61
CA LEU A 231 0.29 -7.72 12.48
C LEU A 231 0.97 -6.47 11.90
N ILE A 232 2.28 -6.35 12.14
CA ILE A 232 3.09 -5.20 11.72
C ILE A 232 3.91 -5.55 10.49
N TYR A 233 3.69 -4.87 9.37
CA TYR A 233 4.49 -5.06 8.16
C TYR A 233 5.84 -4.37 8.26
N GLU A 234 6.90 -5.12 7.94
CA GLU A 234 8.25 -4.60 7.80
C GLU A 234 8.83 -4.98 6.43
N VAL A 235 9.31 -3.99 5.68
CA VAL A 235 9.80 -4.17 4.31
C VAL A 235 11.27 -4.52 4.36
N LEU A 236 11.61 -5.76 3.99
CA LEU A 236 13.00 -6.22 3.98
C LEU A 236 13.71 -5.94 2.66
N THR A 237 12.96 -5.87 1.57
CA THR A 237 13.56 -5.59 0.26
C THR A 237 12.55 -5.07 -0.74
N THR A 238 13.00 -4.19 -1.63
CA THR A 238 12.26 -3.86 -2.85
C THR A 238 13.05 -4.24 -4.09
N PHE A 239 12.37 -4.72 -5.12
CA PHE A 239 12.90 -4.86 -6.47
C PHE A 239 12.11 -3.94 -7.41
N ILE A 240 12.78 -3.00 -8.07
CA ILE A 240 12.10 -2.09 -9.02
C ILE A 240 12.72 -2.28 -10.39
N SER A 241 11.89 -2.69 -11.35
CA SER A 241 12.26 -2.71 -12.75
C SER A 241 12.21 -1.28 -13.30
N ASP A 242 13.36 -0.75 -13.70
CA ASP A 242 13.53 0.62 -14.19
C ASP A 242 14.04 0.66 -15.65
N CYS A 243 13.82 -0.43 -16.40
CA CYS A 243 14.03 -0.46 -17.83
C CYS A 243 13.04 -1.39 -18.54
N SER A 244 12.74 -1.12 -19.82
CA SER A 244 11.76 -1.86 -20.62
C SER A 244 12.08 -3.34 -20.88
N SER A 245 13.25 -3.81 -20.45
CA SER A 245 13.69 -5.22 -20.56
C SER A 245 14.14 -5.80 -19.22
N CYS A 246 13.86 -5.09 -18.12
CA CYS A 246 14.29 -5.45 -16.78
C CYS A 246 13.24 -6.27 -16.01
N ASP A 247 11.99 -6.36 -16.51
CA ASP A 247 10.94 -7.18 -15.92
C ASP A 247 11.35 -8.66 -16.01
N PRO A 248 11.55 -9.36 -14.87
CA PRO A 248 12.02 -10.73 -14.88
C PRO A 248 10.88 -11.76 -15.01
N TRP A 249 9.63 -11.29 -15.06
CA TRP A 249 8.42 -12.07 -15.21
C TRP A 249 7.77 -11.84 -16.59
N THR A 250 6.77 -12.67 -16.90
CA THR A 250 6.01 -12.58 -18.16
C THR A 250 5.37 -11.20 -18.40
N SER A 251 5.22 -10.82 -19.68
CA SER A 251 4.46 -9.65 -20.13
C SER A 251 2.95 -9.91 -20.27
N SER A 252 2.47 -11.11 -19.92
CA SER A 252 1.06 -11.50 -20.01
C SER A 252 0.10 -10.58 -19.22
N THR A 253 -1.01 -10.18 -19.81
CA THR A 253 -2.09 -9.44 -19.10
C THR A 253 -2.99 -10.36 -18.26
N SER A 254 -2.75 -11.67 -18.24
CA SER A 254 -3.42 -12.57 -17.28
C SER A 254 -2.77 -12.44 -15.91
N ALA A 255 -3.53 -11.95 -14.93
CA ALA A 255 -3.07 -11.77 -13.54
C ALA A 255 -2.50 -13.07 -12.96
N GLY A 256 -3.18 -14.22 -13.17
CA GLY A 256 -2.69 -15.52 -12.71
C GLY A 256 -1.40 -15.97 -13.38
N ALA A 257 -1.23 -15.70 -14.69
CA ALA A 257 0.02 -16.00 -15.38
C ALA A 257 1.19 -15.13 -14.90
N LEU A 258 0.91 -13.87 -14.55
CA LEU A 258 1.88 -12.97 -13.95
C LEU A 258 2.26 -13.43 -12.54
N LEU A 259 1.28 -13.79 -11.70
CA LEU A 259 1.51 -14.33 -10.36
C LEU A 259 2.38 -15.60 -10.40
N ASP A 260 2.05 -16.57 -11.26
CA ASP A 260 2.85 -17.80 -11.42
C ASP A 260 4.30 -17.50 -11.82
N SER A 261 4.50 -16.55 -12.73
CA SER A 261 5.83 -16.12 -13.15
C SER A 261 6.59 -15.38 -12.05
N PHE A 262 5.90 -14.57 -11.24
CA PHE A 262 6.48 -13.84 -10.11
C PHE A 262 6.91 -14.79 -8.99
N VAL A 263 6.08 -15.78 -8.66
CA VAL A 263 6.42 -16.86 -7.70
C VAL A 263 7.67 -17.62 -8.15
N ALA A 264 7.73 -18.00 -9.42
CA ALA A 264 8.88 -18.72 -9.97
C ALA A 264 10.17 -17.89 -9.86
N TRP A 265 10.10 -16.59 -10.18
CA TRP A 265 11.23 -15.67 -10.06
C TRP A 265 11.66 -15.46 -8.61
N GLY A 266 10.73 -15.14 -7.70
CA GLY A 266 11.00 -14.92 -6.29
C GLY A 266 11.63 -16.14 -5.62
N ASN A 267 11.05 -17.33 -5.83
CA ASN A 267 11.58 -18.59 -5.29
C ASN A 267 12.92 -19.01 -5.91
N SER A 268 13.29 -18.45 -7.07
CA SER A 268 14.60 -18.65 -7.69
C SER A 268 15.66 -17.65 -7.17
N GLY A 269 15.37 -16.91 -6.10
CA GLY A 269 16.29 -15.94 -5.50
C GLY A 269 16.18 -14.54 -6.10
N GLY A 270 15.04 -14.18 -6.70
CA GLY A 270 14.81 -12.86 -7.31
C GLY A 270 15.05 -11.69 -6.36
N PHE A 271 14.74 -11.88 -5.07
CA PHE A 271 14.99 -10.95 -3.98
C PHE A 271 16.37 -11.11 -3.31
N GLY A 272 17.29 -11.83 -3.94
CA GLY A 272 18.62 -12.11 -3.39
C GLY A 272 18.56 -13.10 -2.21
N THR A 273 19.31 -12.81 -1.15
CA THR A 273 19.41 -13.66 0.06
C THR A 273 18.42 -13.29 1.15
N THR A 274 17.51 -12.35 0.89
CA THR A 274 16.53 -11.87 1.87
C THR A 274 15.42 -12.92 2.04
N ALA A 275 15.24 -13.43 3.25
CA ALA A 275 14.05 -14.20 3.62
C ALA A 275 12.88 -13.23 3.81
N TYR A 276 11.64 -13.69 3.61
CA TYR A 276 10.42 -12.88 3.76
C TYR A 276 9.23 -13.82 3.91
N ASP A 277 8.20 -13.36 4.61
CA ASP A 277 6.97 -14.08 4.91
C ASP A 277 5.95 -13.96 3.79
N VAL A 278 5.96 -12.85 3.05
CA VAL A 278 5.08 -12.60 1.90
C VAL A 278 5.73 -11.63 0.91
N ALA A 279 5.32 -11.68 -0.35
CA ALA A 279 5.79 -10.73 -1.36
C ALA A 279 4.66 -10.21 -2.26
N SER A 280 4.73 -8.93 -2.59
CA SER A 280 3.72 -8.24 -3.40
C SER A 280 4.37 -7.61 -4.63
N LEU A 281 3.78 -7.84 -5.81
CA LEU A 281 4.17 -7.21 -7.07
C LEU A 281 3.15 -6.13 -7.47
N TRP A 282 3.60 -4.88 -7.55
CA TRP A 282 2.83 -3.78 -8.13
C TRP A 282 3.08 -3.66 -9.64
N THR A 283 2.02 -3.47 -10.42
CA THR A 283 2.09 -3.31 -11.86
C THR A 283 1.09 -2.26 -12.36
N ASP A 284 1.49 -1.43 -13.31
CA ASP A 284 0.57 -0.53 -14.03
C ASP A 284 -0.02 -1.19 -15.30
N ARG A 285 0.17 -2.51 -15.42
CA ARG A 285 -0.42 -3.32 -16.51
C ARG A 285 -1.93 -3.40 -16.34
N ASN A 286 -2.65 -3.07 -17.39
CA ASN A 286 -4.08 -3.37 -17.44
C ASN A 286 -4.31 -4.88 -17.63
N PHE A 287 -4.83 -5.55 -16.61
CA PHE A 287 -5.15 -6.97 -16.70
C PHE A 287 -6.32 -7.25 -17.64
N ALA A 288 -6.34 -8.45 -18.20
CA ALA A 288 -7.45 -8.91 -19.00
C ALA A 288 -8.65 -9.25 -18.11
N GLY A 289 -9.83 -8.74 -18.47
CA GLY A 289 -11.06 -8.94 -17.69
C GLY A 289 -11.19 -7.94 -16.55
N SER A 290 -11.88 -8.33 -15.49
CA SER A 290 -12.21 -7.49 -14.33
C SER A 290 -11.26 -7.69 -13.14
N THR A 291 -10.24 -8.54 -13.29
CA THR A 291 -9.27 -8.85 -12.23
C THR A 291 -8.31 -7.68 -12.07
N ILE A 292 -8.15 -7.18 -10.84
CA ILE A 292 -7.22 -6.09 -10.50
C ILE A 292 -6.16 -6.52 -9.47
N GLY A 293 -6.33 -7.70 -8.89
CA GLY A 293 -5.39 -8.33 -7.98
C GLY A 293 -5.59 -9.84 -7.99
N VAL A 294 -4.55 -10.55 -7.57
CA VAL A 294 -4.63 -12.00 -7.37
C VAL A 294 -3.61 -12.45 -6.35
N ALA A 295 -4.02 -13.37 -5.49
CA ALA A 295 -3.20 -13.97 -4.45
C ALA A 295 -3.43 -15.48 -4.38
N TYR A 296 -2.44 -16.18 -3.84
CA TYR A 296 -2.63 -17.54 -3.35
C TYR A 296 -3.26 -17.53 -1.96
N LEU A 297 -4.23 -18.42 -1.73
CA LEU A 297 -4.92 -18.54 -0.45
C LEU A 297 -4.03 -19.27 0.58
N GLY A 298 -3.95 -18.74 1.81
CA GLY A 298 -3.33 -19.41 2.96
C GLY A 298 -1.86 -19.78 2.72
N SER A 299 -1.09 -18.82 2.22
CA SER A 299 0.22 -19.06 1.65
C SER A 299 1.37 -18.30 2.30
N VAL A 300 1.10 -17.34 3.21
CA VAL A 300 2.14 -16.65 3.99
C VAL A 300 3.08 -17.68 4.61
N CYS A 301 4.38 -17.41 4.51
CA CYS A 301 5.50 -18.27 4.92
C CYS A 301 5.73 -19.57 4.12
N PHE A 302 4.93 -19.83 3.09
CA PHE A 302 5.11 -20.99 2.21
C PHE A 302 5.67 -20.59 0.84
N SER A 303 5.91 -21.57 -0.03
CA SER A 303 6.47 -21.33 -1.36
C SER A 303 5.55 -20.51 -2.29
N LEU A 304 4.27 -20.39 -1.95
CA LEU A 304 3.27 -19.63 -2.72
C LEU A 304 2.91 -18.28 -2.06
N ARG A 305 3.75 -17.76 -1.16
CA ARG A 305 3.57 -16.50 -0.39
C ARG A 305 3.59 -15.21 -1.23
N TYR A 306 2.79 -15.13 -2.28
CA TYR A 306 2.83 -14.04 -3.25
C TYR A 306 1.43 -13.54 -3.61
N ASN A 307 1.37 -12.24 -3.93
CA ASN A 307 0.24 -11.60 -4.59
C ASN A 307 0.72 -10.61 -5.67
N VAL A 308 -0.20 -10.23 -6.55
CA VAL A 308 0.02 -9.22 -7.59
C VAL A 308 -1.10 -8.20 -7.53
N LEU A 309 -0.74 -6.92 -7.70
CA LEU A 309 -1.58 -5.75 -7.50
C LEU A 309 -1.51 -4.85 -8.74
N GLN A 310 -2.64 -4.62 -9.39
CA GLN A 310 -2.74 -3.61 -10.44
C GLN A 310 -2.87 -2.21 -9.82
N ASN A 311 -2.13 -1.23 -10.33
CA ASN A 311 -2.38 0.20 -10.09
C ASN A 311 -3.64 0.67 -10.87
N PHE A 312 -4.78 0.02 -10.61
CA PHE A 312 -6.00 0.10 -11.44
C PHE A 312 -6.77 1.41 -11.30
N THR A 313 -6.47 2.16 -10.23
CA THR A 313 -7.14 3.40 -9.89
C THR A 313 -6.16 4.35 -9.24
N THR A 314 -6.51 5.61 -9.30
CA THR A 314 -5.76 6.72 -8.76
C THR A 314 -6.11 6.96 -7.30
N ASN A 315 -7.25 6.42 -6.86
CA ASN A 315 -7.77 6.52 -5.51
C ASN A 315 -6.95 5.65 -4.54
N SER A 316 -6.15 6.30 -3.70
CA SER A 316 -5.30 5.65 -2.69
C SER A 316 -6.06 4.67 -1.77
N GLU A 317 -7.29 4.98 -1.36
CA GLU A 317 -8.07 4.09 -0.48
C GLU A 317 -8.49 2.78 -1.14
N SER A 318 -8.82 2.82 -2.43
CA SER A 318 -9.17 1.64 -3.22
C SER A 318 -7.93 0.77 -3.47
N LEU A 319 -6.76 1.39 -3.67
CA LEU A 319 -5.48 0.70 -3.77
C LEU A 319 -5.07 0.04 -2.45
N ARG A 320 -5.33 0.72 -1.33
CA ARG A 320 -5.15 0.16 0.01
C ARG A 320 -6.06 -1.05 0.22
N VAL A 321 -7.37 -0.93 -0.07
CA VAL A 321 -8.30 -2.06 0.06
C VAL A 321 -7.88 -3.22 -0.83
N LEU A 322 -7.46 -2.97 -2.08
CA LEU A 322 -6.94 -4.00 -2.96
C LEU A 322 -5.78 -4.75 -2.30
N TRP A 323 -4.78 -4.04 -1.78
CA TRP A 323 -3.63 -4.71 -1.20
C TRP A 323 -3.98 -5.43 0.11
N SER A 324 -4.78 -4.81 0.98
CA SER A 324 -5.31 -5.46 2.18
C SER A 324 -6.08 -6.73 1.84
N HIS A 325 -6.88 -6.73 0.76
CA HIS A 325 -7.65 -7.87 0.28
C HIS A 325 -6.76 -9.03 -0.18
N GLU A 326 -5.76 -8.74 -1.03
CA GLU A 326 -4.85 -9.77 -1.52
C GLU A 326 -3.94 -10.35 -0.41
N LEU A 327 -3.52 -9.51 0.54
CA LEU A 327 -2.84 -9.97 1.75
C LEU A 327 -3.78 -10.85 2.61
N GLY A 328 -5.05 -10.48 2.71
CA GLY A 328 -6.06 -11.26 3.43
C GLY A 328 -6.21 -12.66 2.84
N HIS A 329 -6.21 -12.76 1.51
CA HIS A 329 -6.11 -14.05 0.83
C HIS A 329 -4.83 -14.81 1.19
N ASN A 330 -3.66 -14.17 1.18
CA ASN A 330 -2.43 -14.85 1.61
C ASN A 330 -2.52 -15.35 3.08
N PHE A 331 -3.30 -14.69 3.94
CA PHE A 331 -3.65 -15.13 5.31
C PHE A 331 -4.89 -16.04 5.41
N ASP A 332 -5.30 -16.67 4.30
CA ASP A 332 -6.39 -17.67 4.23
C ASP A 332 -7.83 -17.10 4.32
N ALA A 333 -8.00 -15.77 4.29
CA ALA A 333 -9.33 -15.17 4.23
C ALA A 333 -9.99 -15.43 2.87
N THR A 334 -11.22 -15.93 2.89
CA THR A 334 -12.05 -16.11 1.68
C THR A 334 -12.96 -14.91 1.47
N HIS A 335 -13.50 -14.75 0.25
CA HIS A 335 -14.45 -13.68 -0.02
C HIS A 335 -15.65 -13.68 0.92
N ASP A 336 -16.02 -12.48 1.38
CA ASP A 336 -17.30 -12.20 2.00
C ASP A 336 -18.43 -12.22 0.95
N PRO A 337 -19.71 -12.24 1.36
CA PRO A 337 -20.82 -12.10 0.43
C PRO A 337 -20.69 -10.84 -0.45
N SER A 338 -21.08 -10.95 -1.72
CA SER A 338 -21.09 -9.79 -2.63
C SER A 338 -21.95 -8.64 -2.07
N GLY A 339 -21.44 -7.41 -2.18
CA GLY A 339 -22.06 -6.22 -1.62
C GLY A 339 -21.81 -5.99 -0.13
N SER A 340 -21.02 -6.84 0.53
CA SER A 340 -20.60 -6.58 1.91
C SER A 340 -19.75 -5.31 1.97
N PRO A 341 -19.91 -4.45 3.00
CA PRO A 341 -19.10 -3.24 3.16
C PRO A 341 -17.76 -3.58 3.85
N THR A 342 -17.08 -4.63 3.42
CA THR A 342 -15.88 -5.20 4.06
C THR A 342 -14.73 -5.35 3.08
N ILE A 343 -13.50 -5.43 3.60
CA ILE A 343 -12.26 -5.55 2.82
C ILE A 343 -12.31 -6.79 1.92
N MET A 344 -12.79 -7.94 2.43
CA MET A 344 -12.88 -9.20 1.66
C MET A 344 -14.13 -9.30 0.77
N ALA A 345 -14.90 -8.22 0.61
CA ALA A 345 -15.96 -8.23 -0.40
C ALA A 345 -15.35 -8.44 -1.79
N PRO A 346 -15.98 -9.25 -2.67
CA PRO A 346 -15.43 -9.60 -3.98
C PRO A 346 -15.54 -8.44 -4.98
N THR A 347 -15.69 -7.20 -4.54
CA THR A 347 -15.83 -6.02 -5.39
C THR A 347 -15.16 -4.84 -4.71
N VAL A 348 -14.47 -4.02 -5.51
CA VAL A 348 -13.73 -2.86 -5.00
C VAL A 348 -14.60 -1.97 -4.14
N ASN A 349 -14.04 -1.56 -3.01
CA ASN A 349 -14.63 -0.61 -2.08
C ASN A 349 -13.50 0.18 -1.39
N THR A 350 -13.88 1.05 -0.45
CA THR A 350 -12.95 1.86 0.36
C THR A 350 -13.09 1.57 1.86
N SER A 351 -13.60 0.39 2.23
CA SER A 351 -13.87 0.01 3.62
C SER A 351 -12.60 -0.25 4.42
N ASN A 352 -12.67 0.05 5.73
CA ASN A 352 -11.64 -0.31 6.71
C ASN A 352 -12.09 -1.51 7.55
N GLN A 353 -13.17 -2.20 7.16
CA GLN A 353 -13.81 -3.19 8.03
C GLN A 353 -13.54 -4.60 7.53
N TRP A 354 -13.08 -5.46 8.42
CA TRP A 354 -13.08 -6.90 8.22
C TRP A 354 -14.40 -7.51 8.68
N SER A 355 -14.87 -8.55 8.00
CA SER A 355 -15.99 -9.34 8.50
C SER A 355 -15.54 -10.26 9.65
N ASN A 356 -16.48 -10.68 10.49
CA ASN A 356 -16.20 -11.70 11.51
C ASN A 356 -15.68 -13.02 10.91
N GLN A 357 -16.08 -13.35 9.68
CA GLN A 357 -15.57 -14.52 8.97
C GLN A 357 -14.08 -14.35 8.65
N SER A 358 -13.72 -13.23 8.05
CA SER A 358 -12.34 -12.92 7.67
C SER A 358 -11.43 -12.87 8.90
N VAL A 359 -11.86 -12.20 9.97
CA VAL A 359 -11.14 -12.15 11.26
C VAL A 359 -10.92 -13.56 11.81
N SER A 360 -11.95 -14.41 11.81
CA SER A 360 -11.83 -15.79 12.29
C SER A 360 -10.87 -16.63 11.46
N GLN A 361 -10.84 -16.45 10.14
CA GLN A 361 -9.97 -17.18 9.22
C GLN A 361 -8.51 -16.76 9.41
N ILE A 362 -8.26 -15.45 9.41
CA ILE A 362 -6.91 -14.89 9.60
C ILE A 362 -6.36 -15.29 10.97
N ASN A 363 -7.13 -15.15 12.05
CA ASN A 363 -6.70 -15.59 13.39
C ASN A 363 -6.37 -17.09 13.42
N SER A 364 -7.17 -17.93 12.75
CA SER A 364 -6.92 -19.37 12.69
C SER A 364 -5.62 -19.68 11.93
N PHE A 365 -5.35 -18.97 10.84
CA PHE A 365 -4.16 -19.16 10.04
C PHE A 365 -2.89 -18.63 10.74
N VAL A 366 -2.95 -17.45 11.36
CA VAL A 366 -1.86 -16.88 12.18
C VAL A 366 -1.53 -17.79 13.37
N GLY A 367 -2.54 -18.38 14.00
CA GLY A 367 -2.36 -19.38 15.06
C GLY A 367 -1.75 -20.70 14.56
N PHE A 368 -1.84 -20.99 13.26
CA PHE A 368 -1.29 -22.20 12.64
C PHE A 368 0.18 -22.06 12.22
N ILE A 369 0.61 -20.87 11.80
CA ILE A 369 2.00 -20.61 11.38
C ILE A 369 2.90 -20.17 12.56
N ASP A 370 4.21 -20.34 12.41
CA ASP A 370 5.22 -20.01 13.43
C ASP A 370 6.43 -19.21 12.90
N CYS A 371 6.38 -18.80 11.64
CA CYS A 371 7.41 -18.02 10.96
C CYS A 371 7.49 -16.54 11.40
N LEU A 372 6.35 -15.94 11.76
CA LEU A 372 6.27 -14.50 12.06
C LEU A 372 7.04 -14.19 13.34
N ALA A 373 7.94 -13.22 13.28
CA ALA A 373 8.73 -12.79 14.42
C ALA A 373 7.90 -11.91 15.38
N PRO A 374 8.19 -11.88 16.69
CA PRO A 374 7.60 -10.86 17.56
C PRO A 374 8.14 -9.47 17.20
N CYS A 375 7.29 -8.45 17.29
CA CYS A 375 7.69 -7.07 17.06
C CYS A 375 8.84 -6.63 17.96
N ALA A 376 9.75 -5.81 17.42
CA ALA A 376 10.82 -5.20 18.20
C ALA A 376 10.24 -4.26 19.28
N GLY A 377 10.37 -4.63 20.56
CA GLY A 377 10.02 -3.75 21.69
C GLY A 377 9.10 -4.33 22.77
N THR A 378 8.57 -5.55 22.62
CA THR A 378 7.79 -6.22 23.67
C THR A 378 8.67 -7.10 24.55
N ALA A 379 9.57 -6.49 25.33
CA ALA A 379 9.98 -7.15 26.55
C ALA A 379 8.74 -7.23 27.46
N PRO A 380 8.29 -8.41 27.92
CA PRO A 380 7.23 -8.48 28.91
C PRO A 380 7.63 -7.63 30.12
N PRO A 381 6.70 -6.94 30.80
CA PRO A 381 7.03 -6.26 32.04
C PRO A 381 7.67 -7.29 32.99
N VAL A 382 8.92 -7.02 33.38
CA VAL A 382 9.61 -7.83 34.37
C VAL A 382 8.81 -7.70 35.66
N ALA A 383 8.32 -8.84 36.16
CA ALA A 383 7.47 -8.95 37.34
C ALA A 383 8.14 -8.42 38.62
#